data_AF-A0A7S1HBZ9-F1
#
_entry.id   AF-A0A7S1HBZ9-F1
#
_cell.length_a   1.000
_cell.length_b   1.000
_cell.length_c   1.000
_cell.angle_alpha   90.00
_cell.angle_beta   90.00
_cell.angle_gamma   90.00
#
_symmetry.space_group_name_H-M   'P 1'
#
loop_
_entity.id
_entity.type
_entity.pdbx_description
1 polymer ?
#
loop_
_entity_poly.entity_id
_entity_poly.type
_entity_poly.pdbx_seq_one_letter_code
_entity_poly.pdbx_strand_id
1 'polypeptide(L)'
;EKQVMAGRLVCDSYLAAKEHLRETTYTLQELARTQLDKHKEPIDFHMVPSYFSKTGDLLNLIEHNENDSYLVMLLVFKLMILPLTKQLTALAGNLWSRSLMSQRAERVEYLLLHEFHRLKYVMPDKAAFGANK
;
A
#
# COMPACT_ATOMS: atom_id res chain seq x y z
N GLU A 1 7.84 -11.10 -8.07
CA GLU A 1 7.54 -9.69 -7.77
C GLU A 1 8.73 -8.83 -7.31
N LYS A 2 9.58 -9.26 -6.36
CA LYS A 2 10.63 -8.40 -5.74
C LYS A 2 11.61 -7.68 -6.69
N GLN A 3 11.74 -8.09 -7.95
CA GLN A 3 12.57 -7.42 -8.97
C GLN A 3 11.78 -6.69 -10.07
N VAL A 4 10.47 -6.88 -10.17
CA VAL A 4 9.69 -6.40 -11.32
C VAL A 4 9.57 -4.87 -11.33
N MET A 5 9.54 -4.25 -10.15
CA MET A 5 9.43 -2.80 -9.97
C MET A 5 10.70 -2.19 -9.35
N ALA A 6 11.87 -2.80 -9.56
CA ALA A 6 13.12 -2.30 -9.00
C ALA A 6 13.37 -0.83 -9.41
N GLY A 7 13.75 0.00 -8.43
CA GLY A 7 13.93 1.45 -8.62
C GLY A 7 12.65 2.28 -8.56
N ARG A 8 11.46 1.68 -8.48
CA ARG A 8 10.18 2.37 -8.29
C ARG A 8 9.57 2.03 -6.93
N LEU A 9 9.09 3.05 -6.22
CA LEU A 9 8.34 2.84 -4.98
C LEU A 9 6.90 2.49 -5.31
N VAL A 10 6.40 1.40 -4.74
CA VAL A 10 5.01 0.96 -4.89
C VAL A 10 4.29 1.23 -3.58
N CYS A 11 3.19 1.98 -3.66
CA CYS A 11 2.30 2.25 -2.54
C CYS A 11 0.97 1.56 -2.82
N ASP A 12 0.68 0.51 -2.05
CA ASP A 12 -0.58 -0.21 -2.13
C ASP A 12 -1.58 0.40 -1.13
N SER A 13 -2.64 1.02 -1.64
CA SER A 13 -3.66 1.68 -0.81
C SER A 13 -4.44 0.68 0.06
N TYR A 14 -4.59 -0.58 -0.38
CA TYR A 14 -5.28 -1.62 0.37
C TYR A 14 -4.45 -2.07 1.57
N LEU A 15 -3.15 -2.36 1.38
CA LEU A 15 -2.25 -2.71 2.47
C LEU A 15 -2.09 -1.54 3.45
N ALA A 16 -1.93 -0.33 2.93
CA ALA A 16 -1.84 0.87 3.75
C ALA A 16 -3.11 1.09 4.59
N ALA A 17 -4.30 0.96 3.98
CA ALA A 17 -5.55 1.05 4.71
C ALA A 17 -5.64 -0.02 5.82
N LYS A 18 -5.24 -1.26 5.56
CA LYS A 18 -5.20 -2.32 6.59
C LYS A 18 -4.22 -2.06 7.72
N GLU A 19 -3.09 -1.41 7.46
CA GLU A 19 -2.14 -1.06 8.52
C GLU A 19 -2.65 0.09 9.39
N HIS A 20 -3.33 1.07 8.79
CA HIS A 20 -3.63 2.35 9.42
C HIS A 20 -5.10 2.57 9.84
N LEU A 21 -6.04 1.80 9.31
CA LEU A 21 -7.46 1.88 9.63
C LEU A 21 -7.94 0.62 10.34
N ARG A 22 -9.09 0.74 11.01
CA ARG A 22 -9.82 -0.38 11.61
C ARG A 22 -11.21 -0.44 10.99
N GLU A 23 -11.27 -1.05 9.82
CA GLU A 23 -12.51 -1.28 9.08
C GLU A 23 -12.85 -2.77 9.04
N THR A 24 -14.12 -3.10 8.86
CA THR A 24 -14.56 -4.49 8.63
C THR A 24 -14.28 -4.91 7.20
N THR A 25 -14.43 -3.98 6.25
CA THR A 25 -14.25 -4.21 4.81
C THR A 25 -13.31 -3.15 4.23
N TYR A 26 -12.32 -3.61 3.45
CA TYR A 26 -11.27 -2.75 2.86
C TYR A 26 -11.40 -2.64 1.34
N THR A 27 -12.60 -2.84 0.79
CA THR A 27 -12.85 -2.59 -0.63
C THR A 27 -12.76 -1.10 -0.92
N LEU A 28 -12.37 -0.72 -2.13
CA LEU A 28 -12.28 0.70 -2.51
C LEU A 28 -13.62 1.42 -2.34
N GLN A 29 -14.74 0.74 -2.61
CA GLN A 29 -16.08 1.28 -2.42
C GLN A 29 -16.35 1.65 -0.96
N GLU A 30 -16.08 0.73 -0.04
CA GLU A 30 -16.34 0.98 1.37
C GLU A 30 -15.39 2.04 1.93
N LEU A 31 -14.11 1.99 1.58
CA LEU A 31 -13.12 2.99 2.00
C LEU A 31 -13.43 4.38 1.41
N ALA A 32 -13.92 4.47 0.17
CA ALA A 32 -14.36 5.74 -0.40
C ALA A 32 -15.56 6.32 0.37
N ARG A 33 -16.50 5.46 0.79
CA ARG A 33 -17.66 5.87 1.57
C ARG A 33 -17.26 6.33 2.97
N THR A 34 -16.56 5.49 3.74
CA THR A 34 -16.24 5.78 5.15
C THR A 34 -15.14 6.82 5.30
N GLN A 35 -14.15 6.81 4.42
CA GLN A 35 -12.99 7.69 4.52
C GLN A 35 -13.08 8.89 3.60
N LEU A 36 -13.77 8.88 2.47
CA LEU A 36 -13.78 10.05 1.57
C LEU A 36 -15.14 10.75 1.48
N ASP A 37 -16.18 10.21 2.11
CA ASP A 37 -17.58 10.65 1.96
C ASP A 37 -17.97 10.72 0.47
N LYS A 38 -17.50 9.73 -0.30
CA LYS A 38 -17.73 9.62 -1.74
C LYS A 38 -18.39 8.29 -2.06
N HIS A 39 -19.42 8.34 -2.90
CA HIS A 39 -20.06 7.15 -3.43
C HIS A 39 -19.27 6.61 -4.64
N LYS A 40 -18.93 5.33 -4.60
CA LYS A 40 -18.41 4.59 -5.75
C LYS A 40 -19.44 3.56 -6.17
N GLU A 41 -19.88 3.65 -7.41
CA GLU A 41 -20.77 2.64 -8.00
C GLU A 41 -20.00 1.33 -8.21
N PRO A 42 -20.62 0.16 -7.98
CA PRO A 42 -20.02 -1.12 -8.35
C PRO A 42 -20.25 -1.41 -9.83
N ILE A 43 -19.23 -1.94 -10.51
CA ILE A 43 -19.40 -2.54 -11.84
C ILE A 43 -19.39 -4.05 -11.69
N ASP A 44 -20.41 -4.69 -12.26
CA ASP A 44 -20.42 -6.14 -12.44
C ASP A 44 -19.49 -6.52 -13.61
N PHE A 45 -18.51 -7.38 -13.32
CA PHE A 45 -17.55 -7.87 -14.32
C PHE A 45 -18.23 -8.59 -15.49
N HIS A 46 -19.38 -9.23 -15.26
CA HIS A 46 -20.12 -9.90 -16.34
C HIS A 46 -20.73 -8.91 -17.34
N MET A 47 -20.95 -7.66 -16.92
CA MET A 47 -21.48 -6.60 -17.76
C MET A 47 -20.39 -5.86 -18.54
N VAL A 48 -19.11 -6.03 -18.22
CA VAL A 48 -18.01 -5.33 -18.92
C VAL A 48 -18.08 -5.48 -20.44
N PRO A 49 -18.35 -6.66 -21.04
CA PRO A 49 -18.50 -6.79 -22.49
C PRO A 49 -19.61 -5.92 -23.08
N SER A 50 -20.71 -5.67 -22.35
CA SER A 50 -21.81 -4.86 -22.88
C SER A 50 -21.42 -3.39 -23.06
N TYR A 51 -20.51 -2.86 -22.23
CA TYR A 51 -20.03 -1.48 -22.35
C TYR A 51 -19.28 -1.22 -23.67
N PHE A 52 -18.73 -2.25 -24.32
CA PHE A 52 -18.06 -2.10 -25.63
C PHE A 52 -19.04 -2.00 -26.81
N SER A 53 -20.35 -2.18 -26.58
CA SER A 53 -21.34 -2.19 -27.66
C SER A 53 -21.69 -0.79 -28.18
N LYS A 54 -21.57 0.24 -27.33
CA LYS A 54 -21.86 1.64 -27.67
C LYS A 54 -20.77 2.54 -27.14
N THR A 55 -20.41 3.55 -27.92
CA THR A 55 -19.38 4.54 -27.53
C THR A 55 -19.70 5.21 -26.20
N GLY A 56 -20.97 5.57 -25.95
CA GLY A 56 -21.39 6.20 -24.69
C GLY A 56 -21.13 5.32 -23.47
N ASP A 57 -21.46 4.04 -23.57
CA ASP A 57 -21.23 3.08 -22.48
C ASP A 57 -19.71 2.87 -22.27
N LEU A 58 -18.94 2.77 -23.35
CA LEU A 58 -17.49 2.65 -23.25
C LEU A 58 -16.85 3.87 -22.56
N LEU A 59 -17.33 5.08 -22.88
CA LEU A 59 -16.86 6.30 -22.21
C LEU A 59 -17.21 6.29 -20.71
N ASN A 60 -18.40 5.83 -20.34
CA ASN A 60 -18.78 5.67 -18.93
C ASN A 60 -17.86 4.68 -18.20
N LEU A 61 -17.46 3.57 -18.85
CA LEU A 61 -16.51 2.62 -18.29
C LEU A 61 -15.12 3.25 -18.09
N ILE A 62 -14.67 4.09 -19.03
CA ILE A 62 -13.38 4.80 -18.91
C ILE A 62 -13.45 5.78 -17.74
N GLU A 63 -14.49 6.61 -17.66
CA GLU A 63 -14.71 7.56 -16.56
C GLU A 63 -14.75 6.85 -15.21
N HIS A 64 -15.35 5.65 -15.14
CA HIS A 64 -15.35 4.84 -13.94
C HIS A 64 -13.93 4.46 -13.46
N ASN A 65 -13.08 4.00 -14.37
CA ASN A 65 -11.70 3.61 -14.04
C ASN A 65 -10.83 4.81 -13.65
N GLU A 66 -11.08 5.96 -14.29
CA GLU A 66 -10.44 7.23 -13.93
C GLU A 66 -10.84 7.66 -12.51
N ASN A 67 -12.14 7.63 -12.20
CA ASN A 67 -12.66 7.92 -10.88
C ASN A 67 -12.10 6.96 -9.81
N ASP A 68 -11.96 5.68 -10.11
CA ASP A 68 -11.34 4.71 -9.20
C ASP A 68 -9.88 5.06 -8.90
N SER A 69 -9.12 5.40 -9.93
CA SER A 69 -7.72 5.85 -9.79
C SER A 69 -7.62 7.12 -8.94
N TYR A 70 -8.55 8.06 -9.16
CA TYR A 70 -8.65 9.28 -8.37
C TYR A 70 -9.00 9.02 -6.90
N LEU A 71 -9.94 8.11 -6.62
CA LEU A 71 -10.30 7.70 -5.26
C LEU A 71 -9.13 7.04 -4.53
N VAL A 72 -8.37 6.17 -5.20
CA VAL A 72 -7.15 5.55 -4.64
C VAL A 72 -6.14 6.64 -4.26
N MET A 73 -5.89 7.59 -5.16
CA MET A 73 -4.98 8.70 -4.90
C MET A 73 -5.44 9.55 -3.71
N LEU A 74 -6.71 9.94 -3.67
CA LEU A 74 -7.29 10.70 -2.56
C LEU A 74 -7.18 9.97 -1.22
N LEU A 75 -7.41 8.65 -1.21
CA LEU A 75 -7.29 7.85 -0.01
C LEU A 75 -5.85 7.86 0.53
N VAL A 76 -4.86 7.67 -0.34
CA VAL A 76 -3.43 7.71 0.03
C VAL A 76 -3.05 9.09 0.58
N PHE A 77 -3.56 10.17 0.00
CA PHE A 77 -3.36 11.53 0.50
C PHE A 77 -4.03 11.75 1.85
N LYS A 78 -5.32 11.37 2.00
CA LYS A 78 -6.05 11.53 3.27
C LYS A 78 -5.35 10.80 4.42
N LEU A 79 -4.85 9.59 4.17
CA LEU A 79 -4.16 8.79 5.17
C LEU A 79 -2.69 9.22 5.37
N MET A 80 -2.19 10.19 4.59
CA MET A 80 -0.82 10.71 4.71
C MET A 80 0.24 9.60 4.64
N ILE A 81 0.02 8.57 3.82
CA ILE A 81 0.87 7.37 3.79
C ILE A 81 2.31 7.70 3.40
N LEU A 82 2.52 8.50 2.35
CA LEU A 82 3.86 8.84 1.88
C LEU A 82 4.68 9.61 2.92
N PRO A 83 4.21 10.74 3.51
CA PRO A 83 4.98 11.43 4.54
C PRO A 83 5.17 10.58 5.81
N LEU A 84 4.15 9.83 6.23
CA LEU A 84 4.25 8.94 7.41
C LEU A 84 5.31 7.86 7.21
N THR A 85 5.25 7.13 6.10
CA THR A 85 6.20 6.05 5.83
C THR A 85 7.61 6.58 5.57
N LYS A 86 7.76 7.78 5.01
CA LYS A 86 9.06 8.46 4.89
C LYS A 86 9.67 8.71 6.27
N GLN A 87 8.90 9.25 7.21
CA GLN A 87 9.38 9.50 8.57
C GLN A 87 9.74 8.20 9.30
N LEU A 88 8.88 7.19 9.23
CA LEU A 88 9.15 5.87 9.82
C LEU A 88 10.42 5.23 9.24
N THR A 89 10.64 5.39 7.94
CA THR A 89 11.85 4.87 7.28
C THR A 89 13.09 5.63 7.74
N ALA A 90 13.02 6.96 7.86
CA ALA A 90 14.13 7.76 8.35
C ALA A 90 14.50 7.43 9.81
N LEU A 91 13.51 7.13 10.66
CA LEU A 91 13.73 6.71 12.04
C LEU A 91 14.32 5.30 12.12
N ALA A 92 13.77 4.35 11.36
CA ALA A 92 14.22 2.96 11.38
C ALA A 92 15.55 2.73 10.67
N GLY A 93 15.87 3.53 9.66
CA GLY A 93 17.07 3.36 8.84
C GLY A 93 17.02 2.17 7.87
N ASN A 94 15.83 1.71 7.50
CA ASN A 94 15.62 0.67 6.47
C ASN A 94 15.31 1.29 5.09
N LEU A 95 15.03 0.46 4.07
CA LEU A 95 14.62 0.94 2.75
C LEU A 95 13.14 1.36 2.72
N TRP A 96 12.84 2.52 2.12
CA TRP A 96 11.47 3.06 2.08
C TRP A 96 10.48 2.14 1.35
N SER A 97 10.92 1.45 0.31
CA SER A 97 10.12 0.44 -0.40
C SER A 97 9.63 -0.69 0.53
N ARG A 98 10.41 -1.04 1.55
CA ARG A 98 10.04 -2.06 2.54
C ARG A 98 9.06 -1.52 3.56
N SER A 99 9.20 -0.24 3.93
CA SER A 99 8.25 0.45 4.80
C SER A 99 6.87 0.62 4.17
N LEU A 100 6.79 0.88 2.85
CA LEU A 100 5.54 0.98 2.10
C LEU A 100 4.79 -0.37 1.97
N MET A 101 5.49 -1.50 2.17
CA MET A 101 4.91 -2.85 2.19
C MET A 101 4.50 -3.30 3.62
N SER A 102 4.37 -2.36 4.56
CA SER A 102 3.91 -2.63 5.94
C SER A 102 4.74 -3.65 6.74
N GLN A 103 6.04 -3.77 6.47
CA GLN A 103 6.92 -4.73 7.17
C GLN A 103 7.43 -4.16 8.52
N ARG A 104 6.58 -4.20 9.55
CA ARG A 104 6.91 -3.63 10.88
C ARG A 104 8.15 -4.25 11.53
N ALA A 105 8.28 -5.58 11.46
CA ALA A 105 9.40 -6.31 12.06
C ALA A 105 10.75 -5.87 11.46
N GLU A 106 10.81 -5.69 10.13
CA GLU A 106 12.02 -5.24 9.44
C GLU A 106 12.41 -3.81 9.85
N ARG A 107 11.44 -2.92 10.07
CA ARG A 107 11.74 -1.57 10.58
C ARG A 107 12.39 -1.62 11.96
N VAL A 108 11.87 -2.45 12.85
CA VAL A 108 12.42 -2.63 14.21
C VAL A 108 13.80 -3.30 14.16
N GLU A 109 13.98 -4.30 13.31
CA GLU A 109 15.26 -4.96 13.08
C GLU A 109 16.34 -3.95 12.68
N TYR A 110 16.09 -3.14 11.65
CA TYR A 110 17.06 -2.12 11.22
C TYR A 110 17.34 -1.07 12.28
N LEU A 111 16.31 -0.62 13.01
CA LEU A 111 16.49 0.33 14.12
C LEU A 111 17.49 -0.20 15.16
N LEU A 112 17.32 -1.47 15.57
CA LEU A 112 18.21 -2.11 16.53
C LEU A 112 19.60 -2.37 15.94
N LEU A 113 19.68 -2.82 14.68
CA LEU A 113 20.96 -3.04 14.00
C LEU A 113 21.80 -1.76 13.95
N HIS A 114 21.19 -0.61 13.63
CA HIS A 114 21.88 0.67 13.63
C HIS A 114 22.38 1.06 15.03
N GLU A 115 21.56 0.89 16.06
CA GLU A 115 21.90 1.30 17.42
C GLU A 115 22.99 0.43 18.04
N PHE A 116 22.89 -0.90 17.92
CA PHE A 116 23.90 -1.79 18.46
C PHE A 116 25.22 -1.72 17.68
N HIS A 117 25.18 -1.50 16.36
CA HIS A 117 26.39 -1.22 15.59
C HIS A 117 27.06 0.08 16.06
N ARG A 118 26.28 1.13 16.35
CA ARG A 118 26.77 2.40 16.94
C ARG A 118 27.47 2.16 18.28
N LEU A 119 26.92 1.27 19.11
CA LEU A 119 27.46 0.87 20.42
C LEU A 119 28.58 -0.19 20.34
N LYS A 120 29.04 -0.58 19.15
CA LYS A 120 30.11 -1.57 18.92
C LYS A 120 29.81 -2.98 19.42
N TYR A 121 28.54 -3.38 19.43
CA TYR A 121 28.15 -4.78 19.69
C TYR A 121 28.32 -5.63 18.42
N VAL A 122 28.53 -6.94 18.63
CA VAL A 122 28.47 -7.94 17.56
C VAL A 122 27.00 -8.20 17.21
N MET A 123 26.68 -8.16 15.92
CA MET A 123 25.31 -8.35 15.44
C MET A 123 24.98 -9.81 15.17
N PRO A 124 23.73 -10.24 15.45
CA PRO A 124 23.32 -11.58 15.12
C PRO A 124 23.31 -11.76 13.59
N ASP A 125 23.78 -12.92 13.15
CA ASP A 125 23.64 -13.29 11.75
C ASP A 125 22.17 -13.42 11.37
N LYS A 126 21.85 -13.06 10.13
CA LYS A 126 20.50 -13.21 9.63
C LYS A 126 20.14 -14.69 9.57
N ALA A 127 19.17 -15.10 10.38
CA ALA A 127 18.70 -16.48 10.39
C ALA A 127 18.28 -16.92 8.97
N ALA A 128 18.86 -18.01 8.49
CA ALA A 128 18.38 -18.65 7.28
C ALA A 128 16.93 -19.11 7.50
N PHE A 129 16.02 -18.74 6.61
CA PHE A 129 14.65 -19.22 6.63
C PHE A 129 14.65 -20.76 6.65
N GLY A 130 14.31 -21.36 7.81
CA GLY A 130 14.25 -22.82 8.00
C GLY A 130 15.24 -23.43 8.99
N ALA A 131 16.11 -22.66 9.66
CA ALA A 131 17.09 -23.23 10.60
C ALA A 131 16.49 -23.75 11.94
N ASN A 132 15.17 -23.67 12.12
CA ASN A 132 14.44 -24.27 13.25
C ASN A 132 13.23 -25.09 12.74
N LYS A 133 13.48 -26.01 11.80
CA LYS A 133 12.60 -27.15 11.56
C LYS A 133 13.40 -28.44 11.67
#